data_AF-A0A2E0M1J6-F1
#
_entry.id   AF-A0A2E0M1J6-F1
#
_cell.length_a   1.000
_cell.length_b   1.000
_cell.length_c   1.000
_cell.angle_alpha   90.00
_cell.angle_beta   90.00
_cell.angle_gamma   90.00
#
_symmetry.space_group_name_H-M   'P 1'
#
loop_
_entity.id
_entity.type
_entity.pdbx_description
1 polymer ?
#
loop_
_entity_poly.entity_id
_entity_poly.type
_entity_poly.pdbx_seq_one_letter_code
_entity_poly.pdbx_strand_id
1 'polypeptide(L)' 'MVLDTLSVWNTRRRQRQQLRTLPDNMLRDIGVSRLDAEAEAAKPFWQA' A
#
# COMPACT_ATOMS: atom_id res chain seq x y z
N MET A 1 11.78 -4.38 -19.32
CA MET A 1 10.98 -3.66 -20.35
C MET A 1 10.12 -2.62 -19.62
N VAL A 2 9.76 -1.48 -20.21
CA VAL A 2 8.97 -0.41 -19.53
C VAL A 2 7.63 -0.93 -18.94
N LEU A 3 7.09 -2.01 -19.51
CA LEU A 3 5.89 -2.71 -19.03
C LEU A 3 6.05 -3.31 -17.62
N ASP A 4 7.25 -3.73 -17.23
CA ASP A 4 7.52 -4.27 -15.88
C ASP A 4 7.30 -3.19 -14.82
N THR A 5 7.70 -1.95 -15.12
CA THR A 5 7.61 -0.82 -14.19
C THR A 5 6.15 -0.42 -13.95
N LEU A 6 5.32 -0.42 -15.00
CA LEU A 6 3.88 -0.15 -14.90
C LEU A 6 3.15 -1.26 -14.10
N SER A 7 3.53 -2.53 -14.29
CA SER A 7 2.99 -3.66 -13.53
C SER A 7 3.33 -3.57 -12.04
N VAL A 8 4.56 -3.20 -11.71
CA VAL A 8 5.02 -2.97 -10.33
C VAL A 8 4.23 -1.82 -9.69
N TRP A 9 4.03 -0.71 -10.40
CA TRP A 9 3.24 0.42 -9.89
C TRP A 9 1.77 0.04 -9.66
N ASN A 10 1.16 -0.71 -10.57
CA ASN A 10 -0.22 -1.18 -10.40
C ASN A 10 -0.37 -2.14 -9.21
N THR A 11 0.59 -3.06 -9.05
CA THR A 11 0.63 -4.00 -7.92
C THR A 11 0.76 -3.25 -6.59
N ARG A 12 1.69 -2.28 -6.51
CA ARG A 12 1.87 -1.43 -5.32
C ARG A 12 0.63 -0.61 -4.99
N ARG A 13 -0.01 -0.02 -6.01
CA ARG A 13 -1.27 0.72 -5.82
C ARG A 13 -2.35 -0.19 -5.22
N ARG A 14 -2.50 -1.42 -5.73
CA ARG A 14 -3.46 -2.40 -5.21
C ARG A 14 -3.13 -2.79 -3.77
N GLN A 15 -1.87 -3.06 -3.46
CA GLN A 15 -1.40 -3.39 -2.11
C GLN A 15 -1.67 -2.24 -1.12
N ARG A 16 -1.34 -1.00 -1.50
CA ARG A 16 -1.62 0.19 -0.69
C ARG A 16 -3.11 0.40 -0.42
N GLN A 17 -3.95 0.17 -1.43
CA GLN A 17 -5.39 0.27 -1.27
C GLN A 17 -5.94 -0.84 -0.36
N GLN A 18 -5.41 -2.06 -0.47
CA GLN A 18 -5.73 -3.18 0.41
C GLN A 18 -5.31 -2.88 1.86
N LEU A 19 -4.10 -2.35 2.05
CA LEU A 19 -3.57 -1.94 3.36
C LEU A 19 -4.48 -0.89 4.02
N ARG A 20 -4.99 0.07 3.25
CA ARG A 20 -5.94 1.07 3.76
C ARG A 20 -7.28 0.46 4.17
N THR A 21 -7.76 -0.55 3.47
CA THR A 21 -9.06 -1.20 3.74
C THR A 21 -8.99 -2.31 4.80
N LEU A 22 -7.79 -2.73 5.18
CA LEU A 22 -7.59 -3.74 6.23
C LEU A 22 -8.17 -3.22 7.57
N PRO A 23 -8.90 -4.04 8.33
CA PRO A 23 -9.42 -3.66 9.64
C PRO A 23 -8.29 -3.52 10.68
N ASP A 24 -8.52 -2.71 11.71
CA ASP A 24 -7.50 -2.33 12.72
C ASP A 24 -6.84 -3.53 13.40
N ASN A 25 -7.61 -4.60 13.63
CA ASN A 25 -7.11 -5.83 14.24
C ASN A 25 -6.06 -6.53 13.36
N MET A 26 -6.28 -6.60 12.05
CA MET A 26 -5.32 -7.19 11.11
C MET A 26 -4.09 -6.29 10.93
N LEU A 27 -4.27 -4.97 10.95
CA LEU A 27 -3.14 -4.04 10.94
C LEU A 27 -2.25 -4.25 12.18
N ARG A 28 -2.87 -4.40 13.36
CA ARG A 28 -2.15 -4.69 14.61
C ARG A 28 -1.45 -6.04 14.58
N ASP A 29 -2.04 -7.05 13.96
CA ASP A 29 -1.45 -8.39 13.82
C ASP A 29 -0.15 -8.36 13.01
N ILE A 30 -0.06 -7.50 12.00
CA ILE A 30 1.17 -7.26 11.21
C ILE A 30 2.05 -6.13 11.77
N GLY A 31 1.72 -5.58 12.94
CA GLY A 31 2.49 -4.52 13.60
C GLY A 31 2.41 -3.14 12.92
N VAL A 32 1.40 -2.88 12.10
CA VAL A 32 1.19 -1.62 11.38
C VAL A 32 0.11 -0.80 12.09
N SER A 33 0.33 0.49 12.29
CA SER A 33 -0.74 1.36 12.81
C SER A 33 -1.69 1.82 11.70
N ARG A 34 -2.91 2.21 12.07
CA ARG A 34 -3.86 2.82 11.12
C ARG A 34 -3.25 4.04 10.41
N LEU A 35 -2.51 4.85 11.16
CA LEU A 35 -1.82 6.03 10.65
C LEU A 35 -0.75 5.65 9.60
N ASP A 36 0.05 4.62 9.87
CA ASP A 36 1.07 4.15 8.92
C ASP A 36 0.45 3.59 7.65
N ALA A 37 -0.65 2.83 7.78
CA ALA A 37 -1.39 2.29 6.63
C ALA A 37 -1.97 3.42 5.75
N GLU A 38 -2.49 4.48 6.37
CA GLU A 38 -2.99 5.66 5.65
C GLU A 38 -1.87 6.47 5.00
N ALA A 39 -0.76 6.68 5.70
CA ALA A 39 0.41 7.37 5.18
C ALA A 39 1.00 6.62 3.98
N GLU A 40 1.12 5.28 4.06
CA GLU A 40 1.57 4.43 2.97
C GLU A 40 0.60 4.48 1.78
N ALA A 41 -0.71 4.50 2.04
CA ALA A 41 -1.73 4.61 1.00
C ALA A 41 -1.79 6.00 0.33
N ALA A 42 -1.37 7.05 1.04
CA ALA A 42 -1.29 8.41 0.52
C ALA A 42 -0.03 8.68 -0.32
N LYS A 43 0.97 7.78 -0.31
CA LYS A 43 2.19 7.95 -1.10
C LYS A 43 1.90 8.06 -2.60
N PRO A 44 2.53 9.01 -3.30
CA PRO A 44 2.39 9.12 -4.75
C PRO A 44 2.77 7.83 -5.48
N PHE A 45 2.15 7.58 -6.63
CA PHE A 45 2.35 6.34 -7.41
C PHE A 45 3.80 6.14 -7.88
N TRP A 46 4.58 7.22 -7.98
CA TRP A 46 5.98 7.19 -8.38
C TRP A 46 6.96 6.92 -7.22
N GLN A 47 6.50 6.97 -5.98
CA GLN A 47 7.35 6.81 -4.80
C GLN A 47 7.17 5.41 -4.21
N ALA A 48 8.28 4.67 -4.13
CA ALA A 48 8.39 3.42 -3.40
C ALA A 48 8.31 3.69 -1.90
#